data_AF-A0ABD4KVB7-F1
#
_entry.id   AF-A0ABD4KVB7-F1
#
_cell.length_a   1.000
_cell.length_b   1.000
_cell.length_c   1.000
_cell.angle_alpha   90.00
_cell.angle_beta   90.00
_cell.angle_gamma   90.00
#
_symmetry.space_group_name_H-M   'P 1'
#
loop_
_entity.id
_entity.type
_entity.pdbx_description
1 polymer ?
#
loop_
_entity_poly.entity_id
_entity_poly.type
_entity_poly.pdbx_seq_one_letter_code
_entity_poly.pdbx_strand_id
1 'polypeptide(L)'
;MSVLIHSDDVFKETELISNSDGLFHCSPLKDNIGSLPTLFTKEGDFNHEANSYFFYQKTIKQAKDLSPCAQALQAFYQFLEDNNLRWDYFPPVKRLKPTYLF
;
A
#
# COMPACT_ATOMS: atom_id res chain seq x y z
N MET A 1 7.75 7.52 -11.75
CA MET A 1 6.88 6.43 -12.21
C MET A 1 6.80 5.48 -11.04
N SER A 2 5.75 5.67 -10.26
CA SER A 2 5.42 4.83 -9.13
C SER A 2 5.26 3.38 -9.58
N VAL A 3 5.85 2.47 -8.83
CA VAL A 3 5.93 1.06 -9.20
C VAL A 3 5.05 0.25 -8.25
N LEU A 4 4.16 -0.55 -8.83
CA LEU A 4 3.38 -1.54 -8.09
C LEU A 4 4.12 -2.88 -8.13
N ILE A 5 4.48 -3.40 -6.97
CA ILE A 5 5.15 -4.69 -6.80
C ILE A 5 4.20 -5.64 -6.08
N HIS A 6 3.99 -6.81 -6.64
CA HIS A 6 3.26 -7.89 -5.98
C HIS A 6 4.25 -8.74 -5.19
N SER A 7 4.10 -8.73 -3.87
CA SER A 7 4.89 -9.63 -3.01
C SER A 7 4.39 -11.07 -3.15
N ASP A 8 5.24 -12.02 -2.76
CA ASP A 8 4.78 -13.38 -2.45
C ASP A 8 3.71 -13.37 -1.35
N ASP A 9 3.09 -14.52 -1.17
CA ASP A 9 2.05 -14.75 -0.17
C ASP A 9 2.51 -14.37 1.24
N VAL A 10 1.72 -13.53 1.91
CA VAL A 10 1.99 -13.08 3.27
C VAL A 10 1.20 -13.94 4.25
N PHE A 11 1.86 -14.40 5.32
CA PHE A 11 1.25 -15.24 6.36
C PHE A 11 1.13 -14.45 7.66
N LYS A 12 -0.03 -14.56 8.34
CA LYS A 12 -0.25 -13.91 9.64
C LYS A 12 0.42 -14.66 10.80
N GLU A 13 0.50 -15.97 10.70
CA GLU A 13 1.03 -16.84 11.76
C GLU A 13 2.20 -17.66 11.23
N THR A 14 3.32 -17.60 11.96
CA THR A 14 4.52 -18.39 11.69
C THR A 14 4.95 -19.10 12.96
N GLU A 15 5.40 -20.33 12.84
CA GLU A 15 6.06 -21.06 13.93
C GLU A 15 7.58 -20.94 13.77
N LEU A 16 8.27 -20.84 14.90
CA LEU A 16 9.73 -20.88 14.95
C LEU A 16 10.16 -22.31 15.27
N ILE A 17 10.79 -22.97 14.31
CA ILE A 17 11.38 -24.30 14.46
C ILE A 17 12.89 -24.14 14.71
N SER A 18 13.39 -24.64 15.83
CA SER A 18 14.82 -24.74 16.10
C SER A 18 15.33 -26.13 15.70
N ASN A 19 16.22 -26.21 14.72
CA ASN A 19 16.92 -27.45 14.42
C ASN A 19 18.04 -27.71 15.44
N SER A 20 18.39 -28.98 15.63
CA SER A 20 19.47 -29.43 16.53
C SER A 20 20.84 -28.79 16.26
N ASP A 21 21.00 -28.19 15.08
CA ASP A 21 22.22 -27.50 14.64
C ASP A 21 22.28 -26.03 15.09
N GLY A 22 21.30 -25.55 15.87
CA GLY A 22 21.22 -24.16 16.34
C GLY A 22 20.69 -23.17 15.31
N LEU A 23 20.23 -23.66 14.15
CA LEU A 23 19.56 -22.87 13.11
C LEU A 23 18.05 -22.78 13.40
N PHE A 24 17.52 -21.56 13.33
CA PHE A 24 16.09 -21.29 13.45
C PHE A 24 15.48 -21.10 12.07
N HIS A 25 14.36 -21.78 11.82
CA HIS A 25 13.56 -21.64 10.62
C HIS A 25 12.15 -21.19 11.00
N CYS A 26 11.61 -20.22 10.27
CA CYS A 26 10.21 -19.85 10.39
C CYS A 26 9.39 -20.60 9.33
N SER A 27 8.42 -21.41 9.73
CA SER A 27 7.44 -22.01 8.81
C SER A 27 6.09 -21.32 8.95
N PRO A 28 5.36 -21.10 7.84
CA PRO A 28 4.01 -20.58 7.89
C PRO A 28 3.06 -21.63 8.47
N LEU A 29 2.20 -21.23 9.41
CA LEU A 29 1.32 -22.12 10.18
C LEU A 29 -0.07 -22.19 9.55
N LYS A 30 -0.77 -21.05 9.53
CA LYS A 30 -2.13 -20.86 8.98
C LYS A 30 -2.34 -19.37 8.65
N ASP A 31 -3.46 -19.06 7.99
CA ASP A 31 -3.85 -17.70 7.63
C ASP A 31 -2.92 -16.99 6.63
N ASN A 32 -2.75 -17.63 5.47
CA ASN A 32 -2.25 -16.97 4.28
C ASN A 32 -3.24 -15.87 3.86
N ILE A 33 -2.79 -14.61 3.87
CA ILE A 33 -3.56 -13.49 3.34
C ILE A 33 -3.34 -13.29 1.84
N GLY A 34 -2.54 -14.13 1.20
CA GLY A 34 -2.21 -14.08 -0.21
C GLY A 34 -1.24 -12.94 -0.55
N SER A 35 -0.90 -12.84 -1.83
CA SER A 35 -0.10 -11.75 -2.38
C SER A 35 -0.70 -10.38 -2.04
N LEU A 36 0.17 -9.47 -1.60
CA LEU A 36 -0.20 -8.10 -1.26
C LEU A 36 0.44 -7.14 -2.29
N PRO A 37 -0.34 -6.25 -2.91
CA PRO A 37 0.24 -5.17 -3.69
C PRO A 37 0.99 -4.20 -2.77
N THR A 38 2.18 -3.78 -3.20
CA THR A 38 2.99 -2.77 -2.52
C THR A 38 3.37 -1.69 -3.52
N LEU A 39 3.14 -0.44 -3.14
CA LEU A 39 3.40 0.73 -3.95
C LEU A 39 4.68 1.42 -3.48
N PHE A 40 5.56 1.70 -4.43
CA PHE A 40 6.78 2.47 -4.24
C PHE A 40 6.73 3.75 -5.07
N THR A 41 7.34 4.81 -4.54
CA THR A 41 7.54 6.05 -5.29
C THR A 41 8.55 5.85 -6.42
N LYS A 42 8.65 6.83 -7.33
CA LYS A 42 9.70 6.87 -8.36
C LYS A 42 11.11 6.74 -7.79
N GLU A 43 11.33 7.27 -6.59
CA GLU A 43 12.61 7.27 -5.89
C GLU A 43 12.91 5.91 -5.24
N GLY A 44 11.96 4.98 -5.25
CA GLY A 44 12.06 3.67 -4.61
C GLY A 44 11.67 3.70 -3.14
N ASP A 45 11.08 4.79 -2.65
CA ASP A 45 10.61 4.88 -1.28
C ASP A 45 9.31 4.13 -1.08
N PHE A 46 9.18 3.47 0.07
CA PHE A 46 7.97 2.75 0.43
C PHE A 46 6.84 3.73 0.73
N ASN A 47 5.73 3.64 -0.02
CA ASN A 47 4.57 4.49 0.20
C ASN A 47 3.75 3.97 1.39
N HIS A 48 4.09 4.45 2.59
CA HIS A 48 3.47 4.01 3.84
C HIS A 48 1.94 4.12 3.82
N GLU A 49 1.40 5.14 3.17
CA GLU A 49 -0.02 5.48 3.30
C GLU A 49 -0.86 4.57 2.41
N ALA A 50 -0.43 4.38 1.16
CA ALA A 50 -1.03 3.41 0.25
C ALA A 50 -0.93 1.98 0.80
N ASN A 51 0.25 1.61 1.30
CA ASN A 51 0.52 0.23 1.71
C ASN A 51 -0.19 -0.14 3.02
N SER A 52 -0.31 0.80 3.96
CA SER A 52 -1.13 0.63 5.16
C SER A 52 -2.60 0.41 4.79
N TYR A 53 -3.10 1.10 3.77
CA TYR A 53 -4.46 0.91 3.29
C TYR A 53 -4.67 -0.46 2.62
N PHE A 54 -3.73 -0.94 1.80
CA PHE A 54 -3.78 -2.30 1.24
C PHE A 54 -3.80 -3.35 2.35
N PHE A 55 -2.95 -3.18 3.36
CA PHE A 55 -2.92 -4.08 4.51
C PHE A 55 -4.26 -4.09 5.25
N TYR A 56 -4.84 -2.92 5.55
CA TYR A 56 -6.16 -2.81 6.17
C TYR A 56 -7.25 -3.52 5.35
N GLN A 57 -7.26 -3.32 4.04
CA GLN A 57 -8.25 -3.94 3.17
C GLN A 57 -8.12 -5.48 3.17
N LYS A 58 -6.90 -6.00 3.22
CA LYS A 58 -6.68 -7.45 3.25
C LYS A 58 -6.94 -8.08 4.61
N THR A 59 -6.47 -7.45 5.69
CA THR A 59 -6.51 -8.05 7.04
C THR A 59 -7.82 -7.82 7.77
N ILE A 60 -8.40 -6.62 7.66
CA ILE A 60 -9.62 -6.23 8.37
C ILE A 60 -10.86 -6.42 7.50
N LYS A 61 -10.83 -5.90 6.26
CA LYS A 61 -11.98 -5.99 5.35
C LYS A 61 -12.06 -7.32 4.60
N GLN A 62 -11.03 -8.16 4.71
CA GLN A 62 -10.94 -9.47 4.04
C GLN A 62 -11.22 -9.37 2.54
N ALA A 63 -10.74 -8.30 1.91
CA ALA A 63 -10.94 -8.06 0.49
C ALA A 63 -10.32 -9.20 -0.33
N LYS A 64 -11.14 -9.87 -1.15
CA LYS A 64 -10.69 -10.97 -2.00
C LYS A 64 -9.69 -10.48 -3.03
N ASP A 65 -10.05 -9.42 -3.75
CA ASP A 65 -9.22 -8.80 -4.79
C ASP A 65 -8.89 -7.36 -4.43
N LEU A 66 -7.60 -7.03 -4.52
CA LEU A 66 -7.06 -5.69 -4.33
C LEU A 66 -6.65 -5.05 -5.66
N SER A 67 -6.67 -5.78 -6.78
CA SER A 67 -6.18 -5.32 -8.07
C SER A 67 -6.79 -3.98 -8.53
N PRO A 68 -8.12 -3.74 -8.43
CA PRO A 68 -8.69 -2.48 -8.90
C PRO A 68 -8.31 -1.32 -7.98
N CYS A 69 -8.24 -1.59 -6.67
CA CYS A 69 -7.82 -0.61 -5.68
C CYS A 69 -6.35 -0.24 -5.83
N ALA A 70 -5.50 -1.23 -6.08
CA ALA A 70 -4.07 -1.06 -6.30
C ALA A 70 -3.80 -0.24 -7.56
N GLN A 71 -4.48 -0.54 -8.66
CA GLN A 71 -4.39 0.25 -9.89
C GLN A 71 -4.87 1.69 -9.71
N ALA A 72 -5.99 1.89 -9.00
CA ALA A 72 -6.51 3.22 -8.73
C ALA A 72 -5.55 4.07 -7.87
N LEU A 73 -4.98 3.47 -6.81
CA LEU A 73 -4.00 4.16 -5.97
C LEU A 73 -2.68 4.41 -6.71
N GLN A 74 -2.22 3.46 -7.52
CA GLN A 74 -1.05 3.68 -8.38
C GLN A 74 -1.29 4.85 -9.33
N ALA A 75 -2.42 4.90 -10.03
CA ALA A 75 -2.75 6.00 -10.94
C ALA A 75 -2.81 7.35 -10.20
N PHE A 76 -3.35 7.36 -8.99
CA PHE A 76 -3.39 8.56 -8.14
C PHE A 76 -1.98 9.05 -7.77
N TYR A 77 -1.13 8.19 -7.24
CA TYR A 77 0.23 8.59 -6.86
C TYR A 77 1.10 8.91 -8.07
N GLN A 78 0.91 8.21 -9.19
CA GLN A 78 1.54 8.55 -10.46
C GLN A 78 1.17 9.96 -10.90
N PHE A 79 -0.12 10.32 -10.84
CA PHE A 79 -0.57 11.67 -11.14
C PHE A 79 0.07 12.72 -10.22
N LEU A 80 0.21 12.43 -8.93
CA LEU A 80 0.86 13.34 -7.99
C LEU A 80 2.34 13.56 -8.34
N GLU A 81 3.08 12.48 -8.61
CA GLU A 81 4.49 12.53 -9.04
C GLU A 81 4.65 13.36 -10.33
N ASP A 82 3.82 13.08 -11.33
CA ASP A 82 3.92 13.72 -12.64
C ASP A 82 3.64 15.23 -12.58
N ASN A 83 2.84 15.66 -11.60
CA ASN A 83 2.52 17.08 -11.37
C ASN A 83 3.33 17.71 -10.23
N ASN A 84 4.30 16.98 -9.66
CA ASN A 84 5.11 17.42 -8.52
C ASN A 84 4.26 17.90 -7.33
N LEU A 85 3.18 17.16 -7.05
CA LEU A 85 2.22 17.43 -5.98
C LEU A 85 2.50 16.52 -4.78
N ARG A 86 2.20 17.04 -3.59
CA ARG A 86 2.22 16.28 -2.35
C ARG A 86 0.83 15.76 -2.02
N TRP A 87 0.75 14.50 -1.57
CA TRP A 87 -0.52 13.89 -1.18
C TRP A 87 -1.13 14.53 0.09
N ASP A 88 -0.28 15.02 0.98
CA ASP A 88 -0.64 15.59 2.29
C ASP A 88 -0.85 17.11 2.25
N TYR A 89 -0.59 17.74 1.10
CA TYR A 89 -0.71 19.18 0.95
C TYR A 89 -1.98 19.54 0.17
N PHE A 90 -2.99 19.99 0.90
CA PHE A 90 -4.17 20.59 0.29
C PHE A 90 -4.01 22.11 0.22
N PRO A 91 -4.17 22.72 -0.97
CA PRO A 91 -4.07 24.17 -1.08
C PRO A 91 -5.19 24.81 -0.25
N PRO A 92 -4.91 25.96 0.40
CA PRO A 92 -5.92 26.66 1.17
C PRO A 92 -7.10 27.01 0.28
N VAL A 93 -8.31 26.90 0.83
CA VAL A 93 -9.55 27.27 0.14
C VAL A 93 -9.38 28.69 -0.39
N LYS A 94 -9.56 28.89 -1.70
CA LYS A 94 -9.51 30.20 -2.34
C LYS A 94 -10.69 31.05 -1.86
N ARG A 95 -10.55 31.64 -0.66
CA ARG A 95 -11.56 32.47 0.02
C ARG A 95 -11.92 33.75 -0.74
N LEU A 96 -11.06 34.18 -1.66
CA LEU A 96 -11.24 35.36 -2.51
C LEU A 96 -11.81 35.05 -3.90
N LYS A 97 -12.30 33.83 -4.15
CA LYS A 97 -13.14 33.64 -5.34
C LYS A 97 -14.39 34.50 -5.14
N PRO A 98 -14.79 35.35 -6.10
CA PRO A 98 -16.13 35.92 -6.06
C PRO A 98 -17.09 34.73 -6.01
N THR A 99 -17.75 34.52 -4.86
CA THR A 99 -18.91 33.65 -4.79
C THR A 99 -19.86 34.15 -5.87
N TYR A 100 -20.12 33.30 -6.85
CA TYR A 100 -20.95 33.56 -8.03
C TYR A 100 -21.93 34.70 -7.75
N LEU A 101 -21.60 35.90 -8.25
CA LEU A 101 -22.50 37.04 -8.34
C LEU A 101 -23.31 36.83 -9.62
N PHE A 102 -24.13 35.78 -9.59
CA PHE A 102 -25.22 35.57 -10.54
C PHE A 102 -26.45 35.25 -9.71
#